data_AF-A0A523I4Y1-F1
#
_entry.id   AF-A0A523I4Y1-F1
#
_cell.length_a   1.000
_cell.length_b   1.000
_cell.length_c   1.000
_cell.angle_alpha   90.00
_cell.angle_beta   90.00
_cell.angle_gamma   90.00
#
_symmetry.space_group_name_H-M   'P 1'
#
loop_
_entity.id
_entity.type
_entity.pdbx_description
1 polymer ?
#
loop_
_entity_poly.entity_id
_entity_poly.type
_entity_poly.pdbx_seq_one_letter_code
_entity_poly.pdbx_strand_id
1 'polypeptide(L)'
;MISIIGFIVLVGGIGHVITGLVIFRPQLTAIVSDGVINAVLPHFDRRAALWFILFGVMVAMTGHLLIHAAAVGDLASVRIAGWYLLGVSSVGTLTQTRSPSSLLVVLSLVLLGLSYFG
;
A
#
# COMPACT_ATOMS: atom_id res chain seq x y z
N MET A 1 -13.94 -14.30 2.65
CA MET A 1 -13.56 -13.08 3.39
C MET A 1 -12.20 -12.54 2.99
N ILE A 2 -11.15 -13.38 2.85
CA ILE A 2 -9.81 -12.95 2.40
C ILE A 2 -9.86 -12.16 1.08
N SER A 3 -10.59 -12.61 0.06
CA SER A 3 -10.71 -11.88 -1.22
C SER A 3 -11.34 -10.50 -1.09
N ILE A 4 -12.27 -10.30 -0.14
CA ILE A 4 -12.87 -8.98 0.13
C ILE A 4 -11.82 -8.06 0.74
N ILE A 5 -11.04 -8.56 1.71
CA ILE A 5 -9.94 -7.79 2.30
C ILE A 5 -8.88 -7.47 1.24
N GLY A 6 -8.52 -8.44 0.40
CA GLY A 6 -7.62 -8.23 -0.74
C GLY A 6 -8.12 -7.14 -1.69
N PHE A 7 -9.43 -7.12 -1.99
CA PHE A 7 -10.04 -6.06 -2.79
C PHE A 7 -9.98 -4.68 -2.12
N ILE A 8 -10.25 -4.60 -0.81
CA ILE A 8 -10.13 -3.34 -0.05
C ILE A 8 -8.68 -2.83 -0.10
N VAL A 9 -7.70 -3.71 0.12
CA VAL A 9 -6.27 -3.37 0.05
C VAL A 9 -5.88 -2.92 -1.37
N LEU A 10 -6.38 -3.61 -2.40
CA LEU A 10 -6.14 -3.27 -3.81
C LEU A 10 -6.67 -1.86 -4.14
N VAL A 11 -7.95 -1.61 -3.86
CA VAL A 11 -8.58 -0.31 -4.12
C VAL A 11 -7.94 0.78 -3.27
N GLY A 12 -7.57 0.50 -2.02
CA GLY A 12 -6.83 1.42 -1.16
C GLY A 12 -5.47 1.82 -1.74
N GLY A 13 -4.72 0.85 -2.27
CA GLY A 13 -3.45 1.12 -2.96
C GLY A 13 -3.63 1.96 -4.22
N ILE A 14 -4.64 1.65 -5.05
CA ILE A 14 -4.98 2.45 -6.23
C ILE A 14 -5.38 3.87 -5.83
N GLY A 15 -6.22 4.02 -4.80
CA GLY A 15 -6.63 5.32 -4.26
C GLY A 15 -5.44 6.13 -3.75
N HIS A 16 -4.46 5.48 -3.11
CA HIS A 16 -3.21 6.12 -2.70
C HIS A 16 -2.40 6.62 -3.89
N VAL A 17 -2.25 5.83 -4.95
CA VAL A 17 -1.60 6.26 -6.20
C VAL A 17 -2.31 7.47 -6.80
N ILE A 18 -3.63 7.41 -6.96
CA ILE A 18 -4.43 8.52 -7.54
C ILE A 18 -4.27 9.78 -6.68
N THR A 19 -4.38 9.65 -5.36
CA THR A 19 -4.19 10.76 -4.41
C THR A 19 -2.79 11.36 -4.56
N GLY A 20 -1.76 10.53 -4.69
CA GLY A 20 -0.38 10.96 -4.92
C GLY A 20 -0.21 11.73 -6.23
N LEU A 21 -0.81 11.24 -7.31
CA LEU A 21 -0.80 11.91 -8.61
C LEU A 21 -1.46 13.30 -8.58
N VAL A 22 -2.51 13.46 -7.78
CA VAL A 22 -3.21 14.75 -7.61
C VAL A 22 -2.44 15.70 -6.71
N ILE A 23 -2.05 15.25 -5.51
CA ILE A 23 -1.41 16.10 -4.49
C ILE A 23 0.00 16.52 -4.93
N PHE A 24 0.78 15.60 -5.51
CA PHE A 24 2.15 15.86 -5.93
C PHE A 24 2.27 16.32 -7.39
N ARG A 25 1.17 16.78 -8.00
CA ARG A 25 1.15 17.24 -9.41
C ARG A 25 2.28 18.24 -9.74
N PRO A 26 2.60 19.25 -8.90
CA PRO A 26 3.71 20.16 -9.18
C PRO A 26 5.07 19.44 -9.26
N GLN A 27 5.34 18.55 -8.31
CA GLN A 27 6.59 17.79 -8.23
C GLN A 27 6.72 16.83 -9.41
N LEU A 28 5.63 16.15 -9.79
CA LEU A 28 5.60 15.24 -10.93
C LEU A 28 5.82 15.97 -12.25
N THR A 29 5.17 17.14 -12.42
CA THR A 29 5.38 17.97 -13.61
C THR A 29 6.84 18.42 -13.69
N ALA A 30 7.44 18.81 -12.57
CA ALA A 30 8.84 19.21 -12.52
C ALA A 30 9.80 18.05 -12.85
N ILE A 31 9.51 16.83 -12.38
CA ILE A 31 10.27 15.61 -12.76
C ILE A 31 10.20 15.38 -14.28
N VAL A 32 9.03 15.53 -14.89
CA VAL A 32 8.84 15.34 -16.34
C VAL A 32 9.57 16.42 -17.13
N SER A 33 9.45 17.69 -16.73
CA SER A 33 10.14 18.82 -17.38
C SER A 33 11.66 18.68 -17.36
N ASP A 34 12.21 18.07 -16.30
CA ASP A 34 13.66 17.86 -16.14
C ASP A 34 14.15 16.53 -16.75
N GLY A 35 13.30 15.80 -17.49
CA GLY A 35 13.70 14.63 -18.28
C GLY A 35 13.62 13.28 -17.56
N VAL A 36 12.90 13.19 -16.43
CA VAL A 36 12.63 11.98 -15.61
C VAL A 36 13.87 11.30 -15.01
N ILE A 37 14.86 10.94 -15.83
CA ILE A 37 16.11 10.32 -15.41
C ILE A 37 16.93 11.34 -14.60
N ASN A 38 17.36 10.94 -13.40
CA ASN A 38 18.09 11.80 -12.46
C ASN A 38 17.35 13.08 -12.02
N ALA A 39 16.05 13.21 -12.29
CA ALA A 39 15.26 14.40 -11.97
C ALA A 39 14.73 14.44 -10.51
N VAL A 40 14.89 13.35 -9.75
CA VAL A 40 14.34 13.26 -8.38
C VAL A 40 15.31 13.81 -7.33
N LEU A 41 16.59 13.51 -7.46
CA LEU A 41 17.63 14.01 -6.56
C LEU A 41 18.14 15.37 -7.05
N PRO A 42 18.54 16.28 -6.13
CA PRO A 42 18.55 16.16 -4.67
C PRO A 42 17.21 16.55 -4.01
N HIS A 43 16.17 16.85 -4.79
CA HIS A 43 14.92 17.45 -4.33
C HIS A 43 14.10 16.52 -3.41
N PHE A 44 13.98 16.89 -2.13
CA PHE A 44 13.26 16.10 -1.13
C PHE A 44 11.79 15.88 -1.51
N ASP A 45 11.08 16.91 -1.96
CA ASP A 45 9.65 16.81 -2.27
C ASP A 45 9.36 15.90 -3.47
N ARG A 46 10.26 15.89 -4.48
CA ARG A 46 10.18 14.97 -5.63
C ARG A 46 10.40 13.53 -5.16
N ARG A 47 11.31 13.33 -4.21
CA ARG A 47 11.56 12.03 -3.59
C ARG A 47 10.36 11.54 -2.77
N ALA A 48 9.75 12.43 -2.00
CA ALA A 48 8.54 12.13 -1.22
C ALA A 48 7.37 11.75 -2.15
N ALA A 49 7.15 12.50 -3.22
CA ALA A 49 6.15 12.21 -4.24
C ALA A 49 6.34 10.82 -4.86
N LEU A 50 7.58 10.48 -5.25
CA LEU A 50 7.91 9.18 -5.81
C LEU A 50 7.62 8.04 -4.83
N TRP A 51 8.11 8.16 -3.58
CA TRP A 51 7.91 7.12 -2.57
C TRP A 51 6.44 6.95 -2.19
N PHE A 52 5.67 8.03 -2.12
CA PHE A 52 4.24 7.98 -1.88
C PHE A 52 3.53 7.15 -2.97
N ILE A 53 3.79 7.46 -4.24
CA ILE A 53 3.18 6.73 -5.37
C ILE A 53 3.62 5.25 -5.39
N LEU A 54 4.93 4.99 -5.25
CA LEU A 54 5.46 3.62 -5.22
C LEU A 54 4.86 2.81 -4.08
N PHE A 55 4.70 3.41 -2.90
CA PHE A 55 4.05 2.74 -1.78
C PHE A 55 2.62 2.32 -2.12
N GLY A 56 1.84 3.20 -2.76
CA GLY A 56 0.50 2.88 -3.26
C GLY A 56 0.48 1.70 -4.23
N VAL A 57 1.46 1.63 -5.15
CA VAL A 57 1.60 0.50 -6.10
C VAL A 57 1.90 -0.81 -5.36
N MET A 58 2.80 -0.80 -4.37
CA MET A 58 3.14 -1.98 -3.58
C MET A 58 1.94 -2.47 -2.75
N VAL A 59 1.15 -1.55 -2.19
CA VAL A 59 -0.10 -1.88 -1.49
C VAL A 59 -1.12 -2.48 -2.47
N ALA A 60 -1.31 -1.88 -3.64
CA ALA A 60 -2.21 -2.40 -4.67
C ALA A 60 -1.82 -3.82 -5.11
N MET A 61 -0.53 -4.04 -5.37
CA MET A 61 0.04 -5.36 -5.69
C MET A 61 -0.27 -6.38 -4.59
N THR A 62 -0.10 -6.00 -3.32
CA THR A 62 -0.39 -6.88 -2.18
C THR A 62 -1.86 -7.27 -2.12
N GLY A 63 -2.77 -6.32 -2.37
CA GLY A 63 -4.21 -6.60 -2.45
C GLY A 63 -4.56 -7.57 -3.57
N HIS A 64 -3.96 -7.39 -4.75
CA HIS A 64 -4.14 -8.31 -5.88
C HIS A 64 -3.61 -9.73 -5.56
N LEU A 65 -2.42 -9.83 -4.96
CA LEU A 65 -1.85 -11.11 -4.53
C LEU A 65 -2.73 -11.81 -3.48
N LEU A 66 -3.33 -11.06 -2.54
CA LEU A 66 -4.28 -11.62 -1.57
C LEU A 66 -5.53 -12.20 -2.23
N ILE A 67 -6.06 -11.54 -3.27
CA ILE A 67 -7.19 -12.06 -4.05
C ILE A 67 -6.80 -13.38 -4.72
N HIS A 68 -5.63 -13.43 -5.34
CA HIS A 68 -5.13 -14.64 -6.01
C HIS A 68 -4.88 -15.78 -5.01
N ALA A 69 -4.18 -15.50 -3.90
CA ALA A 69 -3.90 -16.47 -2.85
C ALA A 69 -5.20 -17.06 -2.27
N ALA A 70 -6.22 -16.23 -2.07
CA ALA A 70 -7.54 -16.70 -1.63
C ALA A 70 -8.21 -17.63 -2.66
N ALA A 71 -8.06 -17.36 -3.95
CA ALA A 71 -8.67 -18.18 -5.01
C ALA A 71 -8.02 -19.57 -5.13
N VAL A 72 -6.74 -19.71 -4.79
CA VAL A 72 -6.00 -20.99 -4.84
C VAL A 72 -5.82 -21.65 -3.47
N GLY A 73 -6.38 -21.06 -2.40
CA GLY A 73 -6.28 -21.60 -1.03
C GLY A 73 -4.88 -21.48 -0.40
N ASP A 74 -4.04 -20.56 -0.87
CA ASP A 74 -2.68 -20.37 -0.35
C ASP A 74 -2.68 -19.53 0.93
N LEU A 75 -3.00 -20.18 2.05
CA LEU A 75 -3.03 -19.55 3.37
C LEU A 75 -1.63 -19.14 3.87
N ALA A 76 -0.55 -19.75 3.35
CA ALA A 76 0.81 -19.37 3.71
C ALA A 76 1.13 -17.97 3.17
N SER A 77 0.81 -17.69 1.91
CA SER A 77 0.96 -16.35 1.32
C SER A 77 0.08 -15.31 2.01
N VAL A 78 -1.16 -15.68 2.39
CA VAL A 78 -2.06 -14.79 3.14
C VAL A 78 -1.43 -14.38 4.48
N ARG A 79 -0.83 -15.33 5.19
CA ARG A 79 -0.18 -15.09 6.48
C ARG A 79 1.05 -14.19 6.35
N ILE A 80 1.88 -14.44 5.35
CA ILE A 80 3.05 -13.62 5.05
C ILE A 80 2.60 -12.17 4.78
N ALA A 81 1.64 -11.99 3.87
CA ALA A 81 1.08 -10.68 3.56
C ALA A 81 0.47 -10.00 4.81
N GLY A 82 -0.27 -10.75 5.63
CA GLY A 82 -0.87 -10.27 6.87
C GLY A 82 0.17 -9.70 7.86
N TRP A 83 1.31 -10.37 8.04
CA TRP A 83 2.38 -9.89 8.92
C TRP A 83 3.06 -8.62 8.38
N TYR A 84 3.36 -8.57 7.08
CA TYR A 84 3.95 -7.39 6.47
C TYR A 84 3.00 -6.18 6.53
N LEU A 85 1.72 -6.40 6.22
CA LEU A 85 0.69 -5.36 6.32
C LEU A 85 0.52 -4.90 7.77
N LEU A 86 0.54 -5.80 8.75
CA LEU A 86 0.47 -5.43 10.17
C LEU A 86 1.66 -4.57 10.58
N GLY A 87 2.88 -4.96 10.20
CA GLY A 87 4.10 -4.21 10.51
C GLY A 87 4.04 -2.78 9.97
N VAL A 88 3.80 -2.63 8.66
CA VAL A 88 3.79 -1.30 8.03
C VAL A 88 2.62 -0.43 8.50
N SER A 89 1.43 -1.01 8.68
CA SER A 89 0.25 -0.27 9.13
C SER A 89 0.33 0.14 10.60
N SER A 90 1.01 -0.65 11.44
CA SER A 90 1.28 -0.29 12.83
C SER A 90 2.19 0.93 12.91
N VAL A 91 3.28 0.96 12.13
CA VAL A 91 4.16 2.13 12.04
C VAL A 91 3.38 3.36 11.57
N GLY A 92 2.57 3.23 10.52
CA GLY A 92 1.72 4.33 10.03
C GLY A 92 0.70 4.83 11.07
N THR A 93 0.11 3.92 11.83
CA THR A 93 -0.87 4.26 12.89
C THR A 93 -0.20 4.96 14.06
N LEU A 94 0.98 4.50 14.50
CA LEU A 94 1.70 5.08 15.63
C LEU A 94 2.29 6.46 15.31
N THR A 95 2.63 6.71 14.05
CA THR A 95 3.24 7.97 13.61
C THR A 95 2.22 9.06 13.25
N GLN A 96 0.93 8.72 13.06
CA GLN A 96 -0.10 9.64 12.57
C GLN A 96 -1.40 9.53 13.37
N THR A 97 -1.84 10.63 13.98
CA THR A 97 -3.01 10.68 14.89
C THR A 97 -4.36 10.39 14.22
N ARG A 98 -4.48 10.50 12.89
CA ARG A 98 -5.63 10.08 12.10
C ARG A 98 -5.19 9.63 10.71
N SER A 99 -4.89 8.35 10.56
CA SER A 99 -4.50 7.79 9.27
C SER A 99 -5.37 6.59 8.89
N PRO A 100 -5.64 6.36 7.59
CA PRO A 100 -6.27 5.13 7.11
C PRO A 100 -5.51 3.85 7.52
N SER A 101 -4.26 3.98 7.98
CA SER A 101 -3.42 2.88 8.47
C SER A 101 -4.05 2.11 9.63
N SER A 102 -4.86 2.76 10.48
CA SER A 102 -5.51 2.06 11.61
C SER A 102 -6.51 1.00 11.13
N LEU A 103 -7.21 1.26 10.01
CA LEU A 103 -8.05 0.26 9.36
C LEU A 103 -7.20 -0.91 8.84
N LEU A 104 -6.04 -0.63 8.25
CA LEU A 104 -5.13 -1.69 7.77
C LEU A 104 -4.60 -2.56 8.92
N VAL A 105 -4.38 -2.02 10.12
CA VAL A 105 -4.04 -2.83 11.30
C VAL A 105 -5.14 -3.86 11.57
N VAL A 106 -6.39 -3.41 11.65
CA VAL A 106 -7.55 -4.28 11.90
C VAL A 106 -7.68 -5.35 10.82
N LEU A 107 -7.60 -4.95 9.54
CA LEU A 107 -7.68 -5.89 8.41
C LEU A 107 -6.54 -6.91 8.43
N SER A 108 -5.34 -6.51 8.83
CA SER A 108 -4.18 -7.40 8.93
C SER A 108 -4.37 -8.45 10.02
N LEU A 109 -4.90 -8.07 11.19
CA LEU A 109 -5.23 -9.00 12.26
C LEU A 109 -6.31 -10.01 11.83
N VAL A 110 -7.33 -9.55 11.10
CA VAL A 110 -8.37 -10.44 10.54
C VAL A 110 -7.77 -11.40 9.51
N LEU A 111 -6.90 -10.93 8.60
CA LEU A 111 -6.20 -11.82 7.65
C LEU A 111 -5.38 -12.89 8.36
N LEU A 112 -4.64 -12.51 9.41
CA LEU A 112 -3.86 -13.46 10.19
C LEU A 112 -4.78 -14.50 10.85
N GLY A 113 -5.86 -14.09 11.51
CA GLY A 113 -6.84 -15.01 12.08
C GLY A 113 -7.39 -15.99 11.05
N LEU A 114 -7.84 -15.49 9.89
CA LEU A 114 -8.34 -16.34 8.80
C LEU A 114 -7.28 -17.29 8.23
N SER A 115 -6.00 -16.90 8.26
CA SER A 115 -4.90 -17.73 7.74
C SER A 115 -4.43 -18.83 8.70
N TYR A 116 -4.68 -18.69 10.00
CA TYR A 116 -4.28 -19.69 11.01
C TYR A 116 -5.42 -20.66 11.36
N PHE A 117 -6.67 -20.25 11.16
CA PHE A 117 -7.86 -21.00 11.58
C PHE A 117 -8.81 -21.35 10.42
N GLY A 118 -8.46 -21.00 9.18
CA GLY A 118 -9.24 -21.26 7.96
C GLY A 118 -8.70 -22.43 7.14
#